data_AF-A0A382G5P4-F1
#
_entry.id   AF-A0A382G5P4-F1
#
_cell.length_a   1.000
_cell.length_b   1.000
_cell.length_c   1.000
_cell.angle_alpha   90.00
_cell.angle_beta   90.00
_cell.angle_gamma   90.00
#
_symmetry.space_group_name_H-M   'P 1'
#
loop_
_entity.id
_entity.type
_entity.pdbx_description
1 polymer ?
#
loop_
_entity_poly.entity_id
_entity_poly.type
_entity_poly.pdbx_seq_one_letter_code
_entity_poly.pdbx_strand_id
1 'polypeptide(L)'
;MIEQPGIGAEHPLLETLKDKTMEEIQSTISELNKKLSFASRTGNADVVNQLQLVLNSYHEAYRLKLEETNKKGNADKFTDKIDIN
;
A
#
# COMPACT_ATOMS: atom_id res chain seq x y z
N MET A 1 -17.69 5.90 5.56
CA MET A 1 -16.35 5.39 5.24
C MET A 1 -16.06 5.88 3.84
N ILE A 2 -15.03 6.73 3.67
CA ILE A 2 -14.73 7.30 2.35
C ILE A 2 -13.91 6.25 1.63
N GLU A 3 -14.56 5.40 0.84
CA GLU A 3 -13.88 4.55 -0.13
C GLU A 3 -13.28 5.51 -1.16
N GLN A 4 -11.99 5.83 -0.99
CA GLN A 4 -11.28 6.67 -1.92
C GLN A 4 -11.24 5.92 -3.27
N PRO A 5 -11.70 6.54 -4.37
CA PRO A 5 -11.74 5.90 -5.67
C PRO A 5 -10.32 5.47 -6.05
N GLY A 6 -10.17 4.19 -6.39
CA GLY A 6 -8.90 3.58 -6.78
C GLY A 6 -8.37 4.18 -8.08
N ILE A 7 -7.76 5.35 -8.00
CA ILE A 7 -6.86 5.86 -9.03
C ILE A 7 -5.46 5.49 -8.57
N GLY A 8 -4.99 4.29 -8.93
CA GLY A 8 -3.68 3.84 -8.45
C GLY A 8 -3.20 2.46 -8.88
N ALA A 9 -4.04 1.63 -9.49
CA ALA A 9 -3.64 0.30 -9.96
C ALA A 9 -2.55 0.33 -11.05
N GLU A 10 -2.28 1.49 -11.66
CA GLU A 10 -1.36 1.65 -12.79
C GLU A 10 -0.09 2.45 -12.46
N HIS A 11 0.28 2.58 -11.18
CA HIS A 11 1.58 3.17 -10.88
C HIS A 11 2.69 2.13 -11.13
N PRO A 12 3.67 2.36 -12.02
CA PRO A 12 4.69 1.37 -12.40
C PRO A 12 5.52 0.89 -11.19
N LEU A 13 5.59 1.71 -10.14
CA LEU A 13 6.24 1.33 -8.89
C LEU A 13 5.54 0.15 -8.20
N LEU A 14 4.22 -0.02 -8.35
CA LEU A 14 3.45 -1.03 -7.63
C LEU A 14 3.94 -2.46 -7.90
N GLU A 15 4.38 -2.75 -9.13
CA GLU A 15 4.94 -4.06 -9.48
C GLU A 15 6.21 -4.37 -8.69
N THR A 16 7.07 -3.38 -8.50
CA THR A 16 8.31 -3.52 -7.72
C THR A 16 8.08 -3.63 -6.21
N LEU A 17 6.90 -3.22 -5.73
CA LEU A 17 6.55 -3.26 -4.31
C LEU A 17 5.91 -4.59 -3.89
N LYS A 18 5.53 -5.44 -4.84
CA LYS A 18 4.92 -6.76 -4.55
C LYS A 18 5.86 -7.65 -3.74
N ASP A 19 7.16 -7.59 -4.03
CA ASP A 19 8.19 -8.40 -3.37
C ASP A 19 8.55 -7.91 -1.95
N LYS A 20 8.22 -6.67 -1.59
CA LYS A 20 8.55 -6.10 -0.27
C LYS A 20 7.67 -6.65 0.84
N THR A 21 8.14 -6.76 2.08
CA THR A 21 7.24 -7.15 3.18
C THR A 21 6.32 -6.00 3.61
N MET A 22 5.27 -6.33 4.38
CA MET A 22 4.37 -5.33 4.96
C MET A 22 5.12 -4.32 5.84
N GLU A 23 6.10 -4.81 6.61
CA GLU A 23 6.96 -4.03 7.49
C GLU A 23 7.89 -3.11 6.69
N GLU A 24 8.48 -3.60 5.60
CA GLU A 24 9.32 -2.79 4.71
C GLU A 24 8.51 -1.64 4.08
N ILE A 25 7.28 -1.93 3.65
CA ILE A 25 6.38 -0.92 3.08
C ILE A 25 6.07 0.16 4.13
N GLN A 26 5.70 -0.22 5.35
CA GLN A 26 5.42 0.73 6.44
C GLN A 26 6.65 1.55 6.85
N SER A 27 7.82 0.91 6.93
CA SER A 27 9.08 1.59 7.23
C SER A 27 9.37 2.65 6.16
N THR A 28 9.24 2.28 4.89
CA THR A 28 9.48 3.21 3.77
C THR A 28 8.47 4.35 3.74
N ILE A 29 7.18 4.09 4.01
CA ILE A 29 6.15 5.14 4.14
C ILE A 29 6.56 6.16 5.21
N SER A 30 7.07 5.68 6.35
CA SER A 30 7.50 6.55 7.44
C SER A 30 8.68 7.44 7.03
N GLU A 31 9.62 6.90 6.27
CA GLU A 31 10.74 7.68 5.71
C GLU A 31 10.28 8.69 4.65
N LEU A 32 9.39 8.31 3.74
CA LEU A 32 8.83 9.20 2.73
C LEU A 32 8.06 10.36 3.36
N ASN A 33 7.31 10.12 4.44
CA ASN A 33 6.63 11.18 5.18
C ASN A 33 7.60 12.18 5.84
N LYS A 34 8.74 11.71 6.36
CA LYS A 34 9.80 12.58 6.87
C LYS A 34 10.37 13.46 5.75
N LYS A 35 10.65 12.87 4.58
CA LYS A 35 11.12 13.59 3.39
C LYS A 35 10.08 14.59 2.87
N LEU A 36 8.81 14.22 2.86
CA LEU A 36 7.69 15.07 2.45
C LEU A 36 7.59 16.29 3.37
N SER A 37 7.65 16.06 4.69
CA SER A 37 7.65 17.13 5.69
C SER A 37 8.82 18.09 5.49
N PHE A 38 10.01 17.55 5.19
CA PHE A 38 11.18 18.37 4.88
C PHE A 38 10.99 19.17 3.58
N ALA A 39 10.59 18.53 2.49
CA ALA A 39 10.37 19.16 1.18
C ALA A 39 9.32 20.28 1.27
N SER A 40 8.21 20.03 1.97
CA SER A 40 7.15 20.99 2.25
C SER A 40 7.69 22.21 3.00
N ARG A 41 8.51 22.02 4.05
CA ARG A 41 9.14 23.12 4.79
C ARG A 41 10.14 23.92 3.96
N THR A 42 10.87 23.26 3.06
CA THR A 42 11.82 23.92 2.16
C THR A 42 11.17 24.60 0.96
N GLY A 43 9.84 24.52 0.82
CA GLY A 43 9.10 25.11 -0.31
C GLY A 43 9.32 24.40 -1.64
N ASN A 44 9.82 23.16 -1.64
CA ASN A 44 10.08 22.40 -2.86
C ASN A 44 8.82 21.65 -3.32
N ALA A 45 7.93 22.37 -4.00
CA ALA A 45 6.63 21.85 -4.42
C ALA A 45 6.71 20.68 -5.42
N ASP A 46 7.74 20.65 -6.27
CA ASP A 46 7.94 19.56 -7.23
C ASP A 46 8.23 18.24 -6.50
N VAL A 47 9.17 18.27 -5.55
CA VAL A 47 9.52 17.10 -4.73
C VAL A 47 8.34 16.68 -3.84
N VAL A 48 7.56 17.63 -3.31
CA VAL A 48 6.33 17.31 -2.57
C VAL A 48 5.36 16.50 -3.44
N ASN A 49 5.09 16.95 -4.67
CA ASN A 49 4.19 16.25 -5.58
C ASN A 49 4.71 14.84 -5.92
N GLN A 50 6.00 14.70 -6.21
CA GLN A 50 6.61 13.41 -6.50
C GLN A 50 6.51 12.46 -5.29
N LEU A 51 6.84 12.93 -4.10
CA LEU A 51 6.74 12.13 -2.87
C LEU A 51 5.30 11.72 -2.57
N GLN A 52 4.32 12.57 -2.87
CA GLN A 52 2.91 12.25 -2.70
C GLN A 52 2.47 11.12 -3.65
N LEU A 53 2.89 11.15 -4.91
CA LEU A 53 2.66 10.08 -5.89
C LEU A 53 3.27 8.74 -5.45
N VAL A 54 4.53 8.79 -4.99
CA VAL A 54 5.22 7.59 -4.48
C VAL A 54 4.51 7.06 -3.23
N LEU A 55 4.15 7.92 -2.27
CA LEU A 55 3.40 7.53 -1.08
C LEU A 55 2.09 6.83 -1.41
N ASN A 56 1.34 7.34 -2.40
CA ASN A 56 0.11 6.70 -2.85
C ASN A 56 0.36 5.26 -3.32
N SER A 57 1.45 5.02 -4.05
CA SER A 57 1.84 3.67 -4.50
C SER A 57 2.15 2.73 -3.35
N TYR A 58 2.86 3.21 -2.32
CA TYR A 58 3.18 2.41 -1.14
C TYR A 58 1.94 2.12 -0.29
N HIS A 59 1.02 3.08 -0.15
CA HIS A 59 -0.26 2.86 0.52
C HIS A 59 -1.11 1.82 -0.22
N GLU A 60 -1.10 1.83 -1.55
CA GLU A 60 -1.82 0.85 -2.34
C GLU A 60 -1.20 -0.55 -2.20
N ALA A 61 0.12 -0.66 -2.26
CA ALA A 61 0.83 -1.92 -2.01
C ALA A 61 0.51 -2.50 -0.63
N TYR A 62 0.44 -1.64 0.40
CA TYR A 62 0.05 -2.02 1.76
C TYR A 62 -1.38 -2.57 1.80
N ARG A 63 -2.34 -1.88 1.15
CA ARG A 63 -3.74 -2.32 1.07
C ARG A 63 -3.84 -3.68 0.40
N LEU A 64 -3.21 -3.85 -0.77
CA LEU A 64 -3.24 -5.10 -1.51
C LEU A 64 -2.68 -6.28 -0.70
N LYS A 65 -1.58 -6.10 0.03
CA LYS A 65 -1.05 -7.15 0.92
C LYS A 65 -1.99 -7.48 2.07
N LEU A 66 -2.64 -6.48 2.63
CA LEU A 66 -3.61 -6.68 3.70
C LEU A 66 -4.81 -7.48 3.19
N GLU A 67 -5.32 -7.13 2.00
CA GLU A 67 -6.38 -7.86 1.31
C GLU A 67 -5.95 -9.30 0.97
N GLU A 68 -4.72 -9.50 0.49
CA GLU A 68 -4.19 -10.83 0.17
C GLU A 68 -4.08 -11.72 1.43
N THR A 69 -3.62 -11.14 2.54
CA THR A 69 -3.52 -11.82 3.84
C THR A 69 -4.91 -12.17 4.39
N ASN A 70 -5.87 -11.25 4.28
CA ASN A 70 -7.26 -11.46 4.69
C ASN A 70 -8.00 -12.48 3.80
N LYS A 71 -7.70 -12.52 2.49
CA LYS A 71 -8.23 -13.54 1.57
C LYS A 71 -7.66 -14.92 1.89
N LYS A 72 -6.35 -15.03 2.14
CA LYS A 72 -5.72 -16.29 2.59
C LYS A 72 -6.33 -16.78 3.91
N GLY A 73 -6.43 -15.91 4.92
CA GLY A 73 -7.03 -16.25 6.22
C GLY A 73 -8.54 -16.58 6.19
N ASN A 74 -9.27 -16.15 5.17
CA ASN A 74 -10.66 -16.55 4.96
C ASN A 74 -10.80 -17.83 4.12
N ALA A 75 -9.92 -18.09 3.17
CA ALA A 75 -9.94 -19.32 2.38
C ALA A 75 -9.83 -20.57 3.28
N ASP A 76 -8.95 -20.54 4.28
CA ASP A 76 -8.81 -21.60 5.29
C ASP A 76 -10.05 -21.81 6.18
N LYS A 77 -10.95 -20.81 6.28
CA LYS A 77 -12.19 -20.93 7.09
C LYS A 77 -13.36 -21.54 6.34
N PHE A 78 -13.30 -21.63 5.02
CA PHE A 78 -14.37 -22.22 4.20
C PHE A 78 -14.09 -23.65 3.74
N THR A 79 -12.85 -24.15 3.90
CA THR A 79 -12.48 -25.52 3.51
C THR A 79 -12.81 -26.59 4.56
N ASP A 80 -13.04 -26.21 5.83
CA ASP A 80 -13.29 -27.16 6.92
C ASP A 80 -14.76 -27.64 7.02
N LYS A 81 -15.69 -27.10 6.22
CA LYS A 81 -17.14 -27.33 6.40
C LYS A 81 -17.89 -27.94 5.22
N ILE A 82 -17.21 -28.50 4.22
CA ILE A 82 -17.91 -29.25 3.15
C ILE A 82 -17.70 -30.75 3.36
N ASP A 83 -18.27 -31.27 4.45
CA ASP A 83 -18.72 -32.66 4.53
C ASP A 83 -20.22 -32.65 4.20
N ILE A 84 -20.53 -32.94 2.95
CA ILE A 84 -21.90 -33.23 2.50
C ILE A 84 -21.94 -34.72 2.19
N ASN A 85 -22.57 -35.42 3.13
CA ASN A 85 -22.87 -36.84 3.20
C ASN A 85 -23.33 -37.49 1.88
#